data_AF-A0A914JRU5-F1
#
_entry.id   AF-A0A914JRU5-F1
#
_cell.length_a   1.000
_cell.length_b   1.000
_cell.length_c   1.000
_cell.angle_alpha   90.00
_cell.angle_beta   90.00
_cell.angle_gamma   90.00
#
_symmetry.space_group_name_H-M   'P 1'
#
loop_
_entity.id
_entity.type
_entity.pdbx_description
1 polymer ?
#
loop_
_entity_poly.entity_id
_entity_poly.type
_entity_poly.pdbx_seq_one_letter_code
_entity_poly.pdbx_strand_id
1 'polypeptide(L)'
;MNETISETTLESDSAEVLECGGKNEAYDFARFALVTYVGTPIAIFGFLFNSLLVKVFSNRKRLRTPAFYLFLLAIFDSLICAIYIPFFTVDAFAIYYHNERLHHIWHSYAMILYGTSRVVQFASTYMVVCATIERFIVVGNIKWLSLVSR
;
A
#
# COMPACT_ATOMS: atom_id res chain seq x y z
N MET A 1 -12.70 -52.72 29.49
CA MET A 1 -12.63 -51.33 30.00
C MET A 1 -11.23 -50.79 29.69
N ASN A 2 -11.02 -50.18 28.51
CA ASN A 2 -10.09 -49.05 28.25
C ASN A 2 -9.91 -48.71 26.74
N GLU A 3 -10.97 -48.63 25.93
CA GLU A 3 -10.83 -48.25 24.49
C GLU A 3 -11.83 -47.18 23.98
N THR A 4 -12.92 -46.91 24.70
CA THR A 4 -14.04 -46.09 24.18
C THR A 4 -13.94 -44.57 24.45
N ILE A 5 -12.76 -44.05 24.80
CA ILE A 5 -12.59 -42.64 25.22
C ILE A 5 -11.77 -41.80 24.21
N SER A 6 -11.06 -42.43 23.27
CA SER A 6 -10.12 -41.72 22.38
C SER A 6 -10.65 -41.31 21.00
N GLU A 7 -11.81 -41.80 20.55
CA GLU A 7 -12.37 -41.43 19.22
C GLU A 7 -13.21 -40.15 19.27
N THR A 8 -14.04 -39.97 20.31
CA THR A 8 -14.96 -38.83 20.44
C THR A 8 -14.29 -37.45 20.60
N THR A 9 -12.98 -37.39 20.87
CA THR A 9 -12.25 -36.12 20.98
C THR A 9 -11.59 -35.67 19.68
N LEU A 10 -11.45 -36.55 18.67
CA LEU A 10 -10.80 -36.21 17.40
C LEU A 10 -11.77 -35.72 16.30
N GLU A 11 -13.04 -36.13 16.33
CA GLU A 11 -14.06 -35.59 15.43
C GLU A 11 -14.46 -34.14 15.77
N SER A 12 -14.40 -33.74 17.05
CA SER A 12 -14.77 -32.37 17.45
C SER A 12 -13.71 -31.33 17.03
N ASP A 13 -12.43 -31.66 17.22
CA ASP A 13 -11.31 -30.75 16.90
C ASP A 13 -11.15 -30.56 15.39
N SER A 14 -11.31 -31.65 14.60
CA SER A 14 -11.23 -31.58 13.15
C SER A 14 -12.43 -30.86 12.51
N ALA A 15 -13.61 -30.88 13.11
CA ALA A 15 -14.77 -30.09 12.66
C ALA A 15 -14.59 -28.58 12.91
N GLU A 16 -14.15 -28.17 14.11
CA GLU A 16 -13.93 -26.74 14.41
C GLU A 16 -12.74 -26.14 13.62
N VAL A 17 -11.68 -26.92 13.38
CA VAL A 17 -10.54 -26.48 12.54
C VAL A 17 -10.95 -26.32 11.07
N LEU A 18 -11.78 -27.22 10.53
CA LEU A 18 -12.30 -27.08 9.15
C LEU A 18 -13.25 -25.88 9.03
N GLU A 19 -14.09 -25.64 10.04
CA GLU A 19 -15.03 -24.51 10.03
C GLU A 19 -14.32 -23.15 10.25
N CYS A 20 -13.21 -23.13 11.00
CA CYS A 20 -12.31 -21.97 11.03
C CYS A 20 -11.55 -21.77 9.71
N GLY A 21 -11.19 -22.83 9.00
CA GLY A 21 -10.63 -22.74 7.65
C GLY A 21 -11.59 -22.07 6.67
N GLY A 22 -12.76 -22.70 6.45
CA GLY A 22 -13.71 -22.29 5.41
C GLY A 22 -14.28 -20.87 5.57
N LYS A 23 -14.34 -20.32 6.79
CA LYS A 23 -14.77 -18.93 7.03
C LYS A 23 -13.74 -17.89 6.57
N ASN A 24 -12.46 -18.24 6.53
CA ASN A 24 -11.39 -17.33 6.08
C ASN A 24 -11.30 -17.24 4.55
N GLU A 25 -11.60 -18.34 3.84
CA GLU A 25 -11.49 -18.45 2.38
C GLU A 25 -12.36 -17.43 1.63
N ALA A 26 -13.60 -17.25 2.09
CA ALA A 26 -14.51 -16.23 1.54
C ALA A 26 -14.03 -14.79 1.83
N TYR A 27 -13.35 -14.58 2.98
CA TYR A 27 -12.80 -13.28 3.36
C TYR A 27 -11.60 -12.90 2.50
N ASP A 28 -10.77 -13.88 2.12
CA ASP A 28 -9.65 -13.69 1.20
C ASP A 28 -10.13 -13.42 -0.23
N PHE A 29 -11.13 -14.14 -0.73
CA PHE A 29 -11.72 -13.82 -2.04
C PHE A 29 -12.37 -12.43 -2.07
N ALA A 30 -13.11 -12.05 -1.02
CA ALA A 30 -13.71 -10.71 -0.95
C ALA A 30 -12.65 -9.59 -0.91
N ARG A 31 -11.54 -9.80 -0.17
CA ARG A 31 -10.38 -8.89 -0.16
C ARG A 31 -9.72 -8.81 -1.53
N PHE A 32 -9.40 -9.95 -2.13
CA PHE A 32 -8.82 -10.05 -3.47
C PHE A 32 -9.70 -9.34 -4.51
N ALA A 33 -11.01 -9.61 -4.52
CA ALA A 33 -11.94 -9.01 -5.45
C ALA A 33 -12.03 -7.49 -5.28
N LEU A 34 -12.11 -6.98 -4.04
CA LEU A 34 -12.13 -5.54 -3.76
C LEU A 34 -10.82 -4.89 -4.21
N VAL A 35 -9.68 -5.45 -3.78
CA VAL A 35 -8.35 -4.92 -4.07
C VAL A 35 -8.10 -4.94 -5.59
N THR A 36 -8.46 -6.00 -6.30
CA THR A 36 -8.30 -6.09 -7.76
C THR A 36 -9.30 -5.24 -8.54
N TYR A 37 -10.62 -5.37 -8.34
CA TYR A 37 -11.61 -4.61 -9.13
C TYR A 37 -11.66 -3.12 -8.81
N VAL A 38 -11.46 -2.74 -7.54
CA VAL A 38 -11.53 -1.33 -7.10
C VAL A 38 -10.15 -0.70 -7.02
N GLY A 39 -9.15 -1.43 -6.50
CA GLY A 39 -7.79 -0.92 -6.36
C GLY A 39 -7.03 -0.77 -7.69
N THR A 40 -7.20 -1.66 -8.67
CA THR A 40 -6.53 -1.54 -9.98
C THR A 40 -6.88 -0.25 -10.74
N PRO A 41 -8.17 0.12 -10.96
CA PRO A 41 -8.48 1.39 -11.62
C PRO A 41 -8.01 2.60 -10.80
N ILE A 42 -8.12 2.56 -9.46
CA ILE A 42 -7.60 3.62 -8.58
C ILE A 42 -6.08 3.77 -8.75
N ALA A 43 -5.32 2.68 -8.80
CA ALA A 43 -3.88 2.70 -9.02
C ALA A 43 -3.50 3.24 -10.40
N ILE A 44 -4.28 2.92 -11.45
CA ILE A 44 -4.08 3.46 -12.81
C ILE A 44 -4.33 4.97 -12.82
N PHE A 45 -5.47 5.45 -12.29
CA PHE A 45 -5.74 6.89 -12.21
C PHE A 45 -4.71 7.61 -11.33
N GLY A 46 -4.36 7.05 -10.18
CA GLY A 46 -3.34 7.56 -9.28
C GLY A 46 -1.97 7.69 -9.97
N PHE A 47 -1.55 6.68 -10.72
CA PHE A 47 -0.31 6.71 -11.51
C PHE A 47 -0.34 7.81 -12.58
N LEU A 48 -1.43 7.90 -13.35
CA LEU A 48 -1.59 8.89 -14.40
C LEU A 48 -1.58 10.33 -13.86
N PHE A 49 -2.39 10.64 -12.84
CA PHE A 49 -2.47 11.99 -12.28
C PHE A 49 -1.16 12.38 -11.57
N ASN A 50 -0.55 11.50 -10.78
CA ASN A 50 0.74 11.81 -10.14
C ASN A 50 1.88 11.96 -11.16
N SER A 51 1.92 11.15 -12.22
CA SER A 51 2.90 11.31 -13.30
C SER A 51 2.73 12.65 -14.04
N LEU A 52 1.49 13.11 -14.24
CA LEU A 52 1.22 14.43 -14.81
C LEU A 52 1.67 15.55 -13.86
N LEU A 53 1.41 15.44 -12.56
CA LEU A 53 1.91 16.38 -11.53
C LEU A 53 3.43 16.48 -11.55
N VAL A 54 4.14 15.34 -11.51
CA VAL A 54 5.60 15.26 -11.63
C VAL A 54 6.10 15.95 -12.91
N LYS A 55 5.46 15.69 -14.06
CA LYS A 55 5.82 16.31 -15.35
C LYS A 55 5.58 17.83 -15.38
N VAL A 56 4.47 18.30 -14.79
CA VAL A 56 4.14 19.74 -14.69
C VAL A 56 5.14 20.46 -13.79
N PHE A 57 5.47 19.90 -12.63
CA PHE A 57 6.46 20.49 -11.71
C PHE A 57 7.89 20.43 -12.28
N SER A 58 8.28 19.33 -12.93
CA SER A 58 9.60 19.19 -13.57
C SER A 58 9.82 20.24 -14.67
N ASN A 59 8.79 20.58 -15.44
CA ASN A 59 8.85 21.65 -16.44
C ASN A 59 8.97 23.08 -15.82
N ARG A 60 8.61 23.26 -14.55
CA ARG A 60 8.72 24.54 -13.84
C ARG A 60 10.06 24.61 -13.09
N LYS A 61 11.15 24.97 -13.82
CA LYS A 61 12.54 25.09 -13.31
C LYS A 61 12.78 25.95 -12.04
N ARG A 62 11.76 26.62 -11.50
CA ARG A 62 11.83 27.42 -10.26
C ARG A 62 10.72 26.99 -9.31
N LEU A 63 10.86 25.80 -8.73
CA LEU A 63 9.99 25.33 -7.66
C LEU A 63 10.19 26.25 -6.43
N ARG A 64 9.10 26.90 -5.98
CA ARG A 64 9.07 27.52 -4.65
C ARG A 64 9.02 26.39 -3.62
N THR A 65 9.55 26.64 -2.42
CA THR A 65 9.64 25.68 -1.31
C THR A 65 8.41 24.76 -1.13
N PRO A 66 7.15 25.26 -1.05
CA PRO A 66 5.97 24.39 -0.92
C PRO A 66 5.69 23.51 -2.16
N ALA A 67 6.12 23.93 -3.36
CA ALA A 67 5.96 23.14 -4.58
C ALA A 67 6.99 21.98 -4.66
N PHE A 68 8.11 22.07 -3.94
CA PHE A 68 9.09 20.99 -3.85
C PHE A 68 8.56 19.80 -3.03
N TYR A 69 7.87 20.06 -1.92
CA TYR A 69 7.19 19.01 -1.16
C TYR A 69 6.05 18.35 -1.95
N LEU A 70 5.24 19.14 -2.67
CA LEU A 70 4.20 18.60 -3.55
C LEU A 70 4.79 17.75 -4.70
N PHE A 71 5.94 18.14 -5.24
CA PHE A 71 6.66 17.37 -6.26
C PHE A 71 7.17 16.03 -5.70
N LEU A 72 7.80 16.03 -4.53
CA LEU A 72 8.27 14.79 -3.89
C LEU A 72 7.11 13.89 -3.46
N LEU A 73 5.99 14.46 -2.97
CA LEU A 73 4.79 13.71 -2.64
C LEU A 73 4.23 12.99 -3.89
N ALA A 74 4.11 13.70 -5.02
CA ALA A 74 3.70 13.10 -6.29
C ALA A 74 4.69 12.03 -6.80
N ILE A 75 6.00 12.15 -6.52
CA ILE A 75 6.97 11.08 -6.79
C ILE A 75 6.67 9.85 -5.91
N PHE A 76 6.52 10.00 -4.60
CA PHE A 76 6.23 8.87 -3.71
C PHE A 76 4.91 8.19 -4.05
N ASP A 77 3.85 8.95 -4.34
CA ASP A 77 2.56 8.38 -4.73
C ASP A 77 2.63 7.70 -6.11
N SER A 78 3.38 8.26 -7.07
CA SER A 78 3.64 7.57 -8.36
C SER A 78 4.42 6.27 -8.16
N LEU A 79 5.34 6.22 -7.19
CA LEU A 79 6.13 5.05 -6.84
C LEU A 79 5.27 3.97 -6.13
N ILE A 80 4.35 4.36 -5.24
CA ILE A 80 3.35 3.43 -4.67
C ILE A 80 2.50 2.83 -5.79
N CYS A 81 1.96 3.65 -6.70
CA CYS A 81 1.15 3.14 -7.81
C CYS A 81 1.97 2.21 -8.72
N ALA A 82 3.24 2.55 -9.00
CA ALA A 82 4.16 1.72 -9.78
C ALA A 82 4.58 0.41 -9.10
N ILE A 83 4.48 0.31 -7.76
CA ILE A 83 4.68 -0.94 -6.99
C ILE A 83 3.36 -1.76 -6.93
N TYR A 84 2.20 -1.09 -6.86
CA TYR A 84 0.90 -1.76 -6.86
C TYR A 84 0.54 -2.41 -8.20
N ILE A 85 0.87 -1.79 -9.34
CA ILE A 85 0.63 -2.38 -10.68
C ILE A 85 1.25 -3.78 -10.83
N PRO A 86 2.55 -4.02 -10.57
CA PRO A 86 3.12 -5.36 -10.62
C PRO A 86 2.57 -6.26 -9.53
N PHE A 87 2.29 -5.75 -8.32
CA PHE A 87 1.64 -6.53 -7.24
C PHE A 87 0.34 -7.18 -7.74
N PHE A 88 -0.55 -6.40 -8.38
CA PHE A 88 -1.78 -6.93 -9.02
C PHE A 88 -1.51 -7.85 -10.21
N THR A 89 -0.63 -7.43 -11.12
CA THR A 89 -0.36 -8.13 -12.38
C THR A 89 0.10 -9.56 -12.13
N VAL A 90 0.97 -9.72 -11.15
CA VAL A 90 1.64 -10.99 -10.92
C VAL A 90 0.93 -11.81 -9.81
N ASP A 91 0.03 -11.19 -9.02
CA ASP A 91 -0.99 -11.87 -8.19
C ASP A 91 -2.01 -12.62 -9.08
N ALA A 92 -2.51 -11.96 -10.13
CA ALA A 92 -3.28 -12.63 -11.19
C ALA A 92 -2.48 -13.75 -11.89
N PHE A 93 -1.16 -13.58 -12.05
CA PHE A 93 -0.27 -14.57 -12.66
C PHE A 93 -0.04 -15.81 -11.77
N ALA A 94 0.00 -15.63 -10.45
CA ALA A 94 0.10 -16.72 -9.49
C ALA A 94 -1.11 -17.67 -9.56
N ILE A 95 -2.32 -17.11 -9.78
CA ILE A 95 -3.55 -17.88 -10.02
C ILE A 95 -3.49 -18.58 -11.39
N TYR A 96 -3.01 -17.88 -12.43
CA TYR A 96 -3.10 -18.39 -13.80
C TYR A 96 -2.12 -19.54 -14.13
N TYR A 97 -0.91 -19.54 -13.55
CA TYR A 97 0.17 -20.38 -14.09
C TYR A 97 0.35 -21.75 -13.42
N HIS A 98 -0.18 -21.98 -12.21
CA HIS A 98 -0.19 -23.28 -11.50
C HIS A 98 1.15 -24.08 -11.49
N ASN A 99 2.29 -23.39 -11.59
CA ASN A 99 3.60 -24.00 -11.86
C ASN A 99 4.60 -23.68 -10.74
N GLU A 100 5.12 -24.74 -10.10
CA GLU A 100 5.88 -24.72 -8.85
C GLU A 100 7.10 -23.79 -8.89
N ARG A 101 7.86 -23.77 -9.99
CA ARG A 101 9.07 -22.93 -10.11
C ARG A 101 8.75 -21.44 -10.19
N LEU A 102 7.64 -21.09 -10.84
CA LEU A 102 7.16 -19.73 -10.94
C LEU A 102 6.62 -19.25 -9.58
N HIS A 103 5.93 -20.13 -8.85
CA HIS A 103 5.44 -19.87 -7.50
C HIS A 103 6.56 -19.58 -6.49
N HIS A 104 7.73 -20.22 -6.61
CA HIS A 104 8.84 -19.96 -5.69
C HIS A 104 9.56 -18.62 -5.96
N ILE A 105 9.68 -18.20 -7.22
CA ILE A 105 10.20 -16.88 -7.60
C ILE A 105 9.21 -15.79 -7.18
N TRP A 106 7.92 -16.04 -7.44
CA TRP A 106 6.79 -15.22 -7.00
C TRP A 106 6.85 -14.91 -5.51
N HIS A 107 6.92 -15.94 -4.66
CA HIS A 107 6.81 -15.78 -3.21
C HIS A 107 7.97 -14.98 -2.60
N SER A 108 9.16 -15.03 -3.22
CA SER A 108 10.32 -14.19 -2.84
C SER A 108 10.12 -12.74 -3.27
N TYR A 109 9.63 -12.50 -4.49
CA TYR A 109 9.36 -11.16 -5.01
C TYR A 109 8.22 -10.44 -4.27
N ALA A 110 7.16 -11.16 -3.92
CA ALA A 110 6.03 -10.64 -3.15
C ALA A 110 6.43 -10.09 -1.77
N MET A 111 7.36 -10.76 -1.07
CA MET A 111 7.90 -10.29 0.21
C MET A 111 8.62 -8.94 0.06
N ILE A 112 9.42 -8.77 -1.00
CA ILE A 112 10.14 -7.53 -1.28
C ILE A 112 9.15 -6.41 -1.64
N LEU A 113 8.19 -6.66 -2.55
CA LEU A 113 7.16 -5.70 -2.94
C LEU A 113 6.35 -5.20 -1.72
N TYR A 114 5.94 -6.10 -0.84
CA TYR A 114 5.19 -5.75 0.37
C TYR A 114 6.04 -4.90 1.33
N GLY A 115 7.30 -5.30 1.55
CA GLY A 115 8.26 -4.54 2.37
C GLY A 115 8.49 -3.12 1.83
N THR A 116 8.81 -2.98 0.54
CA THR A 116 8.99 -1.68 -0.11
C THR A 116 7.72 -0.84 -0.06
N SER A 117 6.54 -1.44 -0.28
CA SER A 117 5.25 -0.73 -0.17
C SER A 117 5.07 -0.06 1.19
N ARG A 118 5.41 -0.74 2.29
CA ARG A 118 5.35 -0.18 3.64
C ARG A 118 6.35 0.95 3.85
N VAL A 119 7.60 0.78 3.43
CA VAL A 119 8.63 1.83 3.52
C VAL A 119 8.19 3.10 2.79
N VAL A 120 7.60 2.97 1.60
CA VAL A 120 7.14 4.11 0.80
C VAL A 120 5.89 4.76 1.39
N GLN A 121 4.96 4.00 1.99
CA GLN A 121 3.83 4.55 2.75
C GLN A 121 4.29 5.42 3.92
N PHE A 122 5.28 4.96 4.68
CA PHE A 122 5.88 5.78 5.74
C PHE A 122 6.59 7.02 5.17
N ALA A 123 7.37 6.87 4.09
CA ALA A 123 8.05 7.99 3.44
C ALA A 123 7.06 9.08 2.99
N SER A 124 5.98 8.71 2.30
CA SER A 124 4.91 9.66 1.88
C SER A 124 4.32 10.39 3.10
N THR A 125 4.02 9.67 4.18
CA THR A 125 3.51 10.24 5.44
C THR A 125 4.49 11.26 6.05
N TYR A 126 5.79 10.94 6.13
CA TYR A 126 6.81 11.87 6.63
C TYR A 126 6.93 13.13 5.75
N MET A 127 6.79 13.01 4.43
CA MET A 127 6.82 14.17 3.54
C MET A 127 5.64 15.12 3.76
N VAL A 128 4.44 14.59 4.02
CA VAL A 128 3.27 15.40 4.40
C VAL A 128 3.54 16.14 5.72
N VAL A 129 4.08 15.46 6.74
CA VAL A 129 4.43 16.10 8.03
C VAL A 129 5.46 17.22 7.82
N CYS A 130 6.54 16.98 7.07
CA CYS A 130 7.52 18.03 6.75
C CYS A 130 6.91 19.22 6.01
N ALA A 131 6.00 18.99 5.06
CA ALA A 131 5.29 20.05 4.34
C ALA A 131 4.38 20.89 5.26
N THR A 132 3.72 20.25 6.24
CA THR A 132 2.91 20.98 7.24
C THR A 132 3.78 21.81 8.18
N ILE A 133 4.93 21.29 8.61
CA ILE A 133 5.91 22.01 9.46
C ILE A 133 6.46 23.23 8.70
N GLU A 134 6.88 23.08 7.44
CA GLU A 134 7.36 24.19 6.61
C GLU A 134 6.30 25.31 6.52
N ARG A 135 5.06 24.94 6.18
CA ARG A 135 3.94 25.88 6.09
C ARG A 135 3.60 26.53 7.43
N PHE A 136 3.71 25.79 8.54
CA PHE A 136 3.50 26.31 9.89
C PHE A 136 4.57 27.33 10.28
N ILE A 137 5.85 27.07 9.98
CA ILE A 137 6.95 28.01 10.22
C ILE A 137 6.75 29.29 9.41
N VAL A 138 6.41 29.18 8.12
CA VAL A 138 6.17 30.36 7.25
C VAL A 138 5.02 31.23 7.79
N VAL A 139 3.88 30.62 8.12
CA VAL A 139 2.72 31.36 8.66
C VAL A 139 2.98 31.89 10.07
N GLY A 140 3.65 31.10 10.93
CA GLY A 140 3.99 31.45 12.30
C GLY A 140 4.95 32.63 12.38
N ASN A 141 5.98 32.67 11.53
CA ASN A 141 6.96 33.76 11.49
C ASN A 141 6.33 35.08 11.02
N ILE A 142 5.39 35.03 10.05
CA ILE A 142 4.59 36.19 9.65
C ILE A 142 3.73 36.69 10.84
N LYS A 143 3.13 35.77 11.61
CA LYS A 143 2.34 36.11 12.80
C LYS A 143 3.20 36.76 13.90
N TRP A 144 4.40 36.23 14.16
CA TRP A 144 5.30 36.72 15.20
C TRP A 144 5.75 38.17 14.92
N LEU A 145 6.15 38.46 13.68
CA LEU A 145 6.45 39.83 13.24
C LEU A 145 5.25 40.78 13.37
N SER A 146 4.03 40.32 13.07
CA SER A 146 2.82 41.14 13.19
C SER A 146 2.41 41.46 14.63
N LEU A 147 2.85 40.64 15.61
CA LEU A 147 2.55 40.83 17.03
C LEU A 147 3.60 41.68 17.75
N VAL A 148 4.87 41.65 17.32
CA VAL A 148 5.95 42.43 17.96
C VAL A 148 6.03 43.89 17.46
N SER A 149 5.27 44.21 16.41
CA SER A 149 5.21 45.55 15.78
C SER A 149 3.98 46.38 16.22
N ARG A 150 3.37 46.04 17.36
CA ARG A 150 2.30 46.80 18.03
C ARG A 150 2.68 47.09 19.47
#